data_AF-A0A7Y2JS66-F1
#
_entry.id   AF-A0A7Y2JS66-F1
#
_cell.length_a   1.000
_cell.length_b   1.000
_cell.length_c   1.000
_cell.angle_alpha   90.00
_cell.angle_beta   90.00
_cell.angle_gamma   90.00
#
_symmetry.space_group_name_H-M   'P 1'
#
loop_
_entity.id
_entity.type
_entity.pdbx_description
1 polymer ?
#
loop_
_entity_poly.entity_id
_entity_poly.type
_entity_poly.pdbx_seq_one_letter_code
_entity_poly.pdbx_strand_id
1 'polypeptide(L)'
;MPRIHYPTYLCVVALLVSGPTVRAQDGVTECSIAAITKCLGTDFSRFLEDPETLNKALSSLTSLPGLKNALGDVSLQFKTFYSEDSAVTALGLGYSYEKDIVRTSFDASGPNYSAFNFFVEAEGNVSFNGDVNPRDFLDTELSFSLARSRGGVGRRSTAAEAAQFAMDVANLALEDDRATYDEAAKNLVQTIRDRLTNQFYLEVALSGSLESDQAFDHTQYVVDAELGLDLKAWNKNATLARLNIFDWPFAVMRYLTGVDKELSPRGSNIPTALIGIGVVDPSDNPVRESLGELDPYWRIMFETAFKSLVMETTETSIFFQSDFRFYKELGASSAIKDANRDDFAYFVAALAASNGLYFSYSTGKLPFDAENDQVYELGFKMNF
;
A
#
# COMPACT_ATOMS: atom_id res chain seq x y z
N MET A 1 2.23 36.13 33.91
CA MET A 1 2.05 34.73 33.48
C MET A 1 2.01 34.72 31.96
N PRO A 2 2.85 33.92 31.28
CA PRO A 2 2.85 33.86 29.82
C PRO A 2 1.58 33.15 29.35
N ARG A 3 0.85 33.75 28.41
CA ARG A 3 -0.29 33.11 27.73
C ARG A 3 0.28 32.02 26.84
N ILE A 4 -0.06 30.77 27.14
CA ILE A 4 0.22 29.63 26.27
C ILE A 4 -0.73 29.76 25.08
N HIS A 5 -0.22 30.14 23.92
CA HIS A 5 -0.97 30.10 22.67
C HIS A 5 -1.02 28.64 22.21
N TYR A 6 -2.15 27.98 22.42
CA TYR A 6 -2.43 26.72 21.75
C TYR A 6 -2.69 27.00 20.26
N PRO A 7 -2.12 26.21 19.34
CA PRO A 7 -2.45 26.31 17.93
C PRO A 7 -3.95 26.06 17.70
N THR A 8 -4.58 26.82 16.82
CA THR A 8 -6.04 26.78 16.55
C THR A 8 -6.55 25.37 16.23
N TYR A 9 -5.72 24.52 15.61
CA TYR A 9 -6.07 23.13 15.28
C TYR A 9 -6.24 22.23 16.53
N LEU A 10 -5.50 22.46 17.61
CA LEU A 10 -5.59 21.68 18.86
C LEU A 10 -6.93 21.91 19.57
N CYS A 11 -7.50 23.11 19.48
CA CYS A 11 -8.83 23.41 20.01
C CYS A 11 -9.94 22.71 19.20
N VAL A 12 -9.80 22.62 17.88
CA VAL A 12 -10.77 21.95 16.99
C VAL A 12 -10.76 20.43 17.21
N VAL A 13 -9.57 19.84 17.32
CA VAL A 13 -9.38 18.41 17.62
C VAL A 13 -9.92 18.06 19.01
N ALA A 14 -9.68 18.91 20.03
CA ALA A 14 -10.25 18.70 21.36
C ALA A 14 -11.79 18.75 21.36
N LEU A 15 -12.40 19.65 20.59
CA LEU A 15 -13.86 19.79 20.45
C LEU A 15 -14.52 18.61 19.73
N LEU A 16 -13.86 18.00 18.74
CA LEU A 16 -14.36 16.82 18.03
C LEU A 16 -14.34 15.55 18.90
N VAL A 17 -13.43 15.46 19.88
CA VAL A 17 -13.26 14.27 20.73
C VAL A 17 -14.04 14.33 22.03
N SER A 18 -14.15 15.51 22.64
CA SER A 18 -14.66 15.62 24.01
C SER A 18 -16.18 15.57 24.12
N GLY A 19 -16.90 15.60 22.99
CA GLY A 19 -18.32 15.96 22.99
C GLY A 19 -18.55 17.35 23.64
N PRO A 20 -19.80 17.79 23.78
CA PRO A 20 -20.16 19.13 24.28
C PRO A 20 -19.86 19.38 25.77
N THR A 21 -19.12 18.51 26.47
CA THR A 21 -18.88 18.64 27.91
C THR A 21 -17.40 18.54 28.28
N VAL A 22 -16.63 19.57 27.93
CA VAL A 22 -15.41 19.90 28.68
C VAL A 22 -15.81 20.81 29.83
N ARG A 23 -15.90 20.27 31.05
CA ARG A 23 -15.96 21.11 32.25
C ARG A 23 -14.57 21.70 32.49
N ALA A 24 -14.39 22.98 32.19
CA ALA A 24 -13.20 23.72 32.58
C ALA A 24 -13.21 23.96 34.10
N GLN A 25 -12.15 23.54 34.79
CA GLN A 25 -11.79 24.13 36.07
C GLN A 25 -11.18 25.51 35.82
N ASP A 26 -11.76 26.50 36.49
CA ASP A 26 -11.26 27.86 36.71
C ASP A 26 -11.08 28.78 35.48
N GLY A 27 -12.17 29.49 35.14
CA GLY A 27 -12.09 30.89 34.70
C GLY A 27 -11.95 31.18 33.20
N VAL A 28 -12.12 30.20 32.31
CA VAL A 28 -12.17 30.44 30.87
C VAL A 28 -13.64 30.61 30.43
N THR A 29 -13.94 31.74 29.79
CA THR A 29 -15.23 32.05 29.16
C THR A 29 -15.78 30.85 28.39
N GLU A 30 -17.02 30.45 28.68
CA GLU A 30 -17.78 29.46 27.92
C GLU A 30 -17.79 29.86 26.43
N CYS A 31 -16.88 29.27 25.67
CA CYS A 31 -16.86 29.45 24.23
C CYS A 31 -17.87 28.45 23.67
N SER A 32 -19.12 28.89 23.52
CA SER A 32 -20.15 28.05 22.92
C SER A 32 -19.76 27.71 21.48
N ILE A 33 -20.12 26.51 21.01
CA ILE A 33 -19.91 26.10 19.62
C ILE A 33 -20.43 27.19 18.67
N ALA A 34 -21.59 27.76 18.97
CA ALA A 34 -22.17 28.87 18.20
C ALA A 34 -21.28 30.14 18.14
N ALA A 35 -20.57 30.49 19.22
CA ALA A 35 -19.66 31.63 19.23
C ALA A 35 -18.37 31.36 18.42
N ILE A 36 -17.87 30.11 18.46
CA ILE A 36 -16.72 29.67 17.67
C ILE A 36 -17.08 29.60 16.19
N THR A 37 -18.22 29.01 15.83
CA THR A 37 -18.73 28.94 14.45
C THR A 37 -18.96 30.35 13.88
N LYS A 38 -19.46 31.28 14.69
CA LYS A 38 -19.65 32.69 14.30
C LYS A 38 -18.32 33.44 14.12
N CYS A 39 -17.30 33.13 14.93
CA CYS A 39 -15.97 33.73 14.81
C CYS A 39 -15.14 33.15 13.65
N LEU A 40 -15.32 31.87 13.31
CA LEU A 40 -14.56 31.21 12.25
C LEU A 40 -15.20 31.35 10.85
N GLY A 41 -16.47 31.76 10.76
CA GLY A 41 -17.10 32.20 9.50
C GLY A 41 -17.01 31.20 8.34
N THR A 42 -16.97 31.71 7.10
CA THR A 42 -16.81 30.95 5.85
C THR A 42 -15.47 30.23 5.71
N ASP A 43 -14.48 30.58 6.54
CA ASP A 43 -13.19 29.88 6.53
C ASP A 43 -13.29 28.53 7.24
N PHE A 44 -14.22 28.38 8.20
CA PHE A 44 -14.47 27.10 8.86
C PHE A 44 -15.02 26.04 7.92
N SER A 45 -15.95 26.40 7.03
CA SER A 45 -16.49 25.44 6.05
C SER A 45 -15.41 24.95 5.09
N ARG A 46 -14.51 25.85 4.65
CA ARG A 46 -13.34 25.45 3.84
C ARG A 46 -12.42 24.48 4.57
N PHE A 47 -12.19 24.69 5.86
CA PHE A 47 -11.39 23.75 6.67
C PHE A 47 -12.07 22.39 6.87
N LEU A 48 -13.41 22.35 6.91
CA LEU A 48 -14.17 21.11 7.00
C LEU A 48 -14.34 20.40 5.66
N GLU A 49 -14.09 21.08 4.55
CA GLU A 49 -14.14 20.52 3.20
C GLU A 49 -12.76 20.08 2.69
N ASP A 50 -11.68 20.46 3.39
CA ASP A 50 -10.31 20.09 3.03
C ASP A 50 -9.91 18.72 3.63
N PRO A 51 -9.77 17.66 2.81
CA PRO A 51 -9.40 16.32 3.29
C PRO A 51 -8.02 16.30 3.95
N GLU A 52 -7.07 17.17 3.56
CA GLU A 52 -5.75 17.19 4.19
C GLU A 52 -5.83 17.65 5.65
N THR A 53 -6.58 18.72 5.91
CA THR A 53 -6.81 19.21 7.27
C THR A 53 -7.49 18.15 8.12
N LEU A 54 -8.50 17.48 7.59
CA LEU A 54 -9.21 16.43 8.29
C LEU A 54 -8.33 15.20 8.57
N ASN A 55 -7.49 14.81 7.63
CA ASN A 55 -6.52 13.72 7.81
C ASN A 55 -5.47 14.05 8.90
N LYS A 56 -5.00 15.30 8.99
CA LYS A 56 -4.11 15.75 10.07
C LYS A 56 -4.80 15.74 11.45
N ALA A 57 -6.08 16.10 11.48
CA ALA A 57 -6.88 16.00 12.70
C ALA A 57 -7.05 14.53 13.10
N LEU A 58 -7.50 13.67 12.17
CA LEU A 58 -7.69 12.24 12.35
C LEU A 58 -6.42 11.54 12.84
N SER A 59 -5.26 11.85 12.25
CA SER A 59 -3.98 11.28 12.70
C SER A 59 -3.63 11.67 14.14
N SER A 60 -3.94 12.90 14.52
CA SER A 60 -3.74 13.35 15.90
C SER A 60 -4.63 12.56 16.87
N LEU A 61 -5.85 12.21 16.44
CA LEU A 61 -6.78 11.41 17.23
C LEU A 61 -6.40 9.94 17.33
N THR A 62 -6.06 9.30 16.22
CA THR A 62 -5.69 7.89 16.19
C THR A 62 -4.36 7.63 16.91
N SER A 63 -3.54 8.67 17.12
CA SER A 63 -2.33 8.58 17.95
C SER A 63 -2.60 8.41 19.45
N LEU A 64 -3.83 8.66 19.92
CA LEU A 64 -4.21 8.48 21.33
C LEU A 64 -4.24 6.98 21.69
N PRO A 65 -3.61 6.55 22.81
CA PRO A 65 -3.43 5.12 23.13
C PRO A 65 -4.72 4.28 23.11
N GLY A 66 -5.84 4.83 23.57
CA GLY A 66 -7.13 4.12 23.57
C GLY A 66 -7.70 3.90 22.17
N LEU A 67 -7.63 4.92 21.30
CA LEU A 67 -8.09 4.85 19.92
C LEU A 67 -7.13 4.03 19.05
N LYS A 68 -5.82 4.18 19.25
CA LYS A 68 -4.81 3.37 18.56
C LYS A 68 -5.04 1.87 18.75
N ASN A 69 -5.41 1.45 19.96
CA ASN A 69 -5.69 0.04 20.24
C ASN A 69 -7.04 -0.41 19.66
N ALA A 70 -8.04 0.48 19.63
CA ALA A 70 -9.36 0.16 19.09
C ALA A 70 -9.40 0.11 17.55
N LEU A 71 -8.59 0.95 16.90
CA LEU A 71 -8.49 1.09 15.45
C LEU A 71 -7.19 0.50 14.90
N GLY A 72 -6.48 -0.33 15.68
CA GLY A 72 -5.12 -0.77 15.34
C GLY A 72 -5.03 -1.51 14.00
N ASP A 73 -6.14 -2.10 13.58
CA ASP A 73 -6.27 -2.85 12.33
C ASP A 73 -7.10 -2.07 11.27
N VAL A 74 -7.53 -0.84 11.56
CA VAL A 74 -8.36 0.00 10.68
C VAL A 74 -7.61 1.27 10.31
N SER A 75 -7.36 1.47 9.02
CA SER A 75 -6.91 2.72 8.44
C SER A 75 -8.11 3.53 7.95
N LEU A 76 -8.10 4.84 8.21
CA LEU A 76 -9.15 5.76 7.79
C LEU A 76 -8.50 6.97 7.11
N GLN A 77 -9.08 7.42 5.99
CA GLN A 77 -8.58 8.56 5.23
C GLN A 77 -9.73 9.37 4.64
N PHE A 78 -9.80 10.67 4.93
CA PHE A 78 -10.68 11.58 4.23
C PHE A 78 -10.23 11.77 2.78
N LYS A 79 -11.19 11.71 1.85
CA LYS A 79 -10.97 11.85 0.40
C LYS A 79 -12.02 12.78 -0.20
N THR A 80 -11.69 13.36 -1.35
CA THR A 80 -12.66 14.10 -2.18
C THR A 80 -13.02 13.24 -3.39
N PHE A 81 -14.31 13.01 -3.57
CA PHE A 81 -14.89 12.28 -4.68
C PHE A 81 -15.42 13.26 -5.71
N TYR A 82 -15.33 12.89 -6.98
CA TYR A 82 -15.83 13.68 -8.11
C TYR A 82 -16.84 12.81 -8.86
N SER A 83 -18.05 13.33 -9.07
CA SER A 83 -19.02 12.70 -9.97
C SER A 83 -18.84 13.27 -11.37
N GLU A 84 -18.54 12.38 -12.33
CA GLU A 84 -18.36 12.73 -13.75
C GLU A 84 -19.61 13.39 -14.34
N ASP A 85 -20.78 12.96 -13.89
CA ASP A 85 -22.08 13.41 -14.43
C ASP A 85 -22.51 14.78 -13.94
N SER A 86 -21.98 15.26 -12.82
CA SER A 86 -22.57 16.40 -12.11
C SER A 86 -21.62 17.58 -11.84
N ALA A 87 -20.31 17.42 -12.11
CA ALA A 87 -19.28 18.35 -11.64
C ALA A 87 -19.34 18.63 -10.12
N VAL A 88 -20.07 17.80 -9.38
CA VAL A 88 -20.22 17.90 -7.94
C VAL A 88 -19.07 17.14 -7.31
N THR A 89 -18.37 17.84 -6.42
CA THR A 89 -17.36 17.27 -5.54
C THR A 89 -18.00 16.94 -4.21
N ALA A 90 -17.73 15.76 -3.67
CA ALA A 90 -18.17 15.37 -2.34
C ALA A 90 -16.99 15.00 -1.48
N LEU A 91 -17.00 15.43 -0.22
CA LEU A 91 -16.10 14.87 0.78
C LEU A 91 -16.61 13.48 1.18
N GLY A 92 -15.70 12.58 1.49
CA GLY A 92 -16.03 11.32 2.14
C GLY A 92 -14.83 10.71 2.85
N LEU A 93 -14.93 9.40 3.10
CA LEU A 93 -14.02 8.62 3.93
C LEU A 93 -13.68 7.30 3.24
N GLY A 94 -12.41 7.09 2.93
CA GLY A 94 -11.88 5.77 2.65
C GLY A 94 -11.56 5.04 3.96
N TYR A 95 -11.79 3.73 3.99
CA TYR A 95 -11.36 2.84 5.06
C TYR A 95 -10.63 1.63 4.48
N SER A 96 -9.71 1.08 5.25
CA SER A 96 -9.20 -0.26 5.04
C SER A 96 -9.03 -0.95 6.37
N TYR A 97 -9.36 -2.24 6.42
CA TYR A 97 -9.25 -3.11 7.57
C TYR A 97 -8.54 -4.38 7.13
N GLU A 98 -7.47 -4.74 7.82
CA GLU A 98 -6.70 -5.96 7.51
C GLU A 98 -6.43 -6.71 8.81
N LYS A 99 -6.75 -8.00 8.86
CA LYS A 99 -6.49 -8.82 10.03
C LYS A 99 -6.05 -10.23 9.67
N ASP A 100 -4.79 -10.54 10.01
CA ASP A 100 -4.30 -11.91 10.17
C ASP A 100 -5.07 -12.60 11.32
N ILE A 101 -6.02 -13.48 11.01
CA ILE A 101 -6.72 -14.30 12.01
C ILE A 101 -5.78 -15.42 12.50
N VAL A 102 -5.12 -16.10 11.57
CA VAL A 102 -4.16 -17.16 11.88
C VAL A 102 -2.95 -16.99 11.00
N ARG A 103 -1.79 -16.75 11.63
CA ARG A 103 -0.50 -16.76 10.95
C ARG A 103 0.45 -17.70 11.66
N THR A 104 0.87 -18.74 10.96
CA THR A 104 1.79 -19.74 11.49
C THR A 104 2.93 -19.99 10.52
N SER A 105 4.17 -19.91 11.00
CA SER A 105 5.36 -20.30 10.24
C SER A 105 5.86 -21.68 10.67
N PHE A 106 6.00 -22.58 9.72
CA PHE A 106 6.59 -23.91 9.87
C PHE A 106 8.08 -23.86 9.49
N ASP A 107 8.90 -24.60 10.22
CA ASP A 107 10.34 -24.75 9.97
C ASP A 107 11.11 -23.41 9.85
N ALA A 108 10.74 -22.40 10.65
CA ALA A 108 11.26 -21.03 10.60
C ALA A 108 12.72 -20.87 11.11
N SER A 109 13.62 -21.76 10.69
CA SER A 109 15.05 -21.62 10.92
C SER A 109 15.67 -20.75 9.81
N GLY A 110 15.50 -19.44 9.97
CA GLY A 110 16.03 -18.43 9.05
C GLY A 110 15.16 -18.22 7.80
N PRO A 111 15.75 -17.97 6.62
CA PRO A 111 15.02 -17.47 5.45
C PRO A 111 14.28 -18.56 4.67
N ASN A 112 14.46 -19.83 5.04
CA ASN A 112 13.67 -20.94 4.54
C ASN A 112 12.54 -21.18 5.54
N TYR A 113 11.31 -20.99 5.10
CA TYR A 113 10.14 -21.26 5.92
C TYR A 113 9.00 -21.67 5.02
N SER A 114 8.04 -22.38 5.61
CA SER A 114 6.69 -22.46 5.06
C SER A 114 5.79 -21.65 5.96
N ALA A 115 4.78 -20.99 5.43
CA ALA A 115 3.80 -20.26 6.23
C ALA A 115 2.39 -20.64 5.80
N PHE A 116 1.49 -20.57 6.76
CA PHE A 116 0.06 -20.60 6.55
C PHE A 116 -0.50 -19.27 7.03
N ASN A 117 -1.32 -18.64 6.21
CA ASN A 117 -2.08 -17.46 6.58
C ASN A 117 -3.58 -17.67 6.36
N PHE A 118 -4.37 -17.16 7.29
CA PHE A 118 -5.80 -16.92 7.12
C PHE A 118 -6.05 -15.49 7.55
N PHE A 119 -6.45 -14.64 6.61
CA PHE A 119 -6.70 -13.23 6.87
C PHE A 119 -8.04 -12.79 6.32
N VAL A 120 -8.51 -11.68 6.86
CA VAL A 120 -9.70 -10.97 6.41
C VAL A 120 -9.26 -9.57 6.06
N GLU A 121 -9.68 -9.13 4.89
CA GLU A 121 -9.51 -7.76 4.45
C GLU A 121 -10.88 -7.17 4.15
N ALA A 122 -11.05 -5.88 4.46
CA ALA A 122 -12.18 -5.11 4.02
C ALA A 122 -11.74 -3.68 3.71
N GLU A 123 -11.98 -3.21 2.51
CA GLU A 123 -11.69 -1.84 2.12
C GLU A 123 -12.86 -1.20 1.38
N GLY A 124 -12.82 0.12 1.31
CA GLY A 124 -13.73 0.85 0.44
C GLY A 124 -13.86 2.33 0.78
N ASN A 125 -14.79 2.98 0.10
CA ASN A 125 -14.98 4.42 0.14
C ASN A 125 -16.44 4.79 0.44
N VAL A 126 -16.64 5.77 1.31
CA VAL A 126 -17.96 6.29 1.68
C VAL A 126 -18.02 7.76 1.36
N SER A 127 -18.87 8.17 0.43
CA SER A 127 -19.18 9.58 0.20
C SER A 127 -20.23 10.06 1.19
N PHE A 128 -20.05 11.28 1.72
CA PHE A 128 -21.06 11.93 2.55
C PHE A 128 -22.23 12.49 1.74
N ASN A 129 -22.08 12.55 0.41
CA ASN A 129 -23.15 12.87 -0.52
C ASN A 129 -23.54 11.63 -1.32
N GLY A 130 -24.74 11.10 -1.08
CA GLY A 130 -25.25 9.91 -1.78
C GLY A 130 -25.41 10.08 -3.30
N ASP A 131 -25.49 11.32 -3.79
CA ASP A 131 -25.52 11.60 -5.24
C ASP A 131 -24.14 11.42 -5.89
N VAL A 132 -23.07 11.40 -5.09
CA VAL A 132 -21.70 11.08 -5.51
C VAL A 132 -21.36 9.72 -4.90
N ASN A 133 -22.00 8.68 -5.42
CA ASN A 133 -21.86 7.30 -4.95
C ASN A 133 -20.56 6.66 -5.50
N PRO A 134 -19.54 6.39 -4.65
CA PRO A 134 -18.36 5.67 -5.06
C PRO A 134 -18.72 4.22 -5.39
N ARG A 135 -18.18 3.70 -6.50
CA ARG A 135 -18.44 2.33 -6.97
C ARG A 135 -17.72 1.25 -6.15
N ASP A 136 -16.84 1.67 -5.24
CA ASP A 136 -15.93 0.85 -4.44
C ASP A 136 -16.18 1.04 -2.94
N PHE A 137 -17.45 0.91 -2.50
CA PHE A 137 -17.82 1.13 -1.10
C PHE A 137 -17.40 0.01 -0.16
N LEU A 138 -17.51 -1.23 -0.63
CA LEU A 138 -17.18 -2.40 0.15
C LEU A 138 -16.57 -3.44 -0.77
N ASP A 139 -15.29 -3.71 -0.57
CA ASP A 139 -14.63 -4.93 -0.96
C ASP A 139 -14.32 -5.69 0.33
N THR A 140 -14.82 -6.90 0.49
CA THR A 140 -14.50 -7.76 1.65
C THR A 140 -13.99 -9.09 1.17
N GLU A 141 -12.76 -9.42 1.56
CA GLU A 141 -12.08 -10.64 1.16
C GLU A 141 -11.82 -11.55 2.38
N LEU A 142 -12.08 -12.84 2.18
CA LEU A 142 -11.60 -13.91 3.05
C LEU A 142 -10.58 -14.74 2.28
N SER A 143 -9.36 -14.83 2.78
CA SER A 143 -8.26 -15.48 2.05
C SER A 143 -7.48 -16.47 2.89
N PHE A 144 -7.22 -17.63 2.28
CA PHE A 144 -6.42 -18.71 2.85
C PHE A 144 -5.18 -18.90 1.99
N SER A 145 -3.99 -18.77 2.56
CA SER A 145 -2.75 -18.92 1.80
C SER A 145 -1.73 -19.85 2.43
N LEU A 146 -0.97 -20.51 1.54
CA LEU A 146 0.17 -21.35 1.86
C LEU A 146 1.38 -20.81 1.12
N ALA A 147 2.36 -20.36 1.89
CA ALA A 147 3.58 -19.79 1.35
C ALA A 147 4.80 -20.65 1.64
N ARG A 148 5.80 -20.57 0.76
CA ARG A 148 7.11 -21.17 0.94
C ARG A 148 8.19 -20.24 0.44
N SER A 149 9.11 -19.89 1.34
CA SER A 149 10.34 -19.19 1.03
C SER A 149 11.53 -20.15 1.05
N ARG A 150 12.43 -20.00 0.09
CA ARG A 150 13.74 -20.70 0.06
C ARG A 150 14.85 -19.77 -0.38
N GLY A 151 16.00 -19.83 0.28
CA GLY A 151 17.18 -19.03 -0.07
C GLY A 151 17.30 -17.77 0.77
N GLY A 152 17.67 -16.62 0.20
CA GLY A 152 17.76 -15.36 0.95
C GLY A 152 18.97 -15.19 1.86
N VAL A 153 18.79 -14.37 2.92
CA VAL A 153 19.87 -13.80 3.75
C VAL A 153 20.61 -14.82 4.63
N GLY A 154 20.10 -16.04 4.78
CA GLY A 154 20.58 -17.01 5.78
C GLY A 154 20.95 -18.41 5.28
N ARG A 155 21.16 -18.65 3.98
CA ARG A 155 21.40 -20.01 3.47
C ARG A 155 22.87 -20.49 3.54
N ARG A 156 23.83 -19.68 4.00
CA ARG A 156 25.27 -19.99 3.88
C ARG A 156 26.11 -19.70 5.12
N SER A 157 25.70 -20.22 6.27
CA SER A 157 26.60 -20.27 7.42
C SER A 157 26.63 -21.69 7.97
N THR A 158 27.68 -22.44 7.64
CA THR A 158 28.10 -23.60 8.44
C THR A 158 28.33 -23.14 9.90
N ALA A 159 28.32 -24.06 10.86
CA ALA A 159 28.59 -23.71 12.26
C ALA A 159 29.92 -22.97 12.43
N ALA A 160 30.94 -23.34 11.65
CA ALA A 160 32.24 -22.66 11.63
C ALA A 160 32.15 -21.23 11.07
N GLU A 161 31.42 -21.02 9.97
CA GLU A 161 31.23 -19.69 9.39
C GLU A 161 30.37 -18.77 10.26
N ALA A 162 29.39 -19.33 10.98
CA ALA A 162 28.59 -18.61 11.96
C ALA A 162 29.44 -18.18 13.17
N ALA A 163 30.32 -19.07 13.65
CA ALA A 163 31.27 -18.75 14.70
C ALA A 163 32.26 -17.66 14.25
N GLN A 164 32.79 -17.75 13.03
CA GLN A 164 33.65 -16.70 12.47
C GLN A 164 32.92 -15.37 12.37
N PHE A 165 31.68 -15.37 11.87
CA PHE A 165 30.86 -14.16 11.78
C PHE A 165 30.63 -13.53 13.16
N ALA A 166 30.32 -14.34 14.18
CA ALA A 166 30.17 -13.85 15.55
C ALA A 166 31.48 -13.22 16.08
N MET A 167 32.63 -13.81 15.76
CA MET A 167 33.94 -13.23 16.10
C MET A 167 34.20 -11.92 15.35
N ASP A 168 33.88 -11.84 14.06
CA ASP A 168 34.07 -10.62 13.27
C ASP A 168 33.20 -9.46 13.79
N VAL A 169 31.95 -9.75 14.17
CA VAL A 169 31.05 -8.78 14.82
C VAL A 169 31.58 -8.36 16.19
N ALA A 170 32.06 -9.32 17.00
CA ALA A 170 32.63 -9.02 18.31
C ALA A 170 33.90 -8.17 18.21
N ASN A 171 34.78 -8.47 17.26
CA ASN A 171 35.98 -7.69 17.00
C ASN A 171 35.65 -6.27 16.54
N LEU A 172 34.64 -6.11 15.67
CA LEU A 172 34.18 -4.78 15.24
C LEU A 172 33.64 -3.95 16.41
N ALA A 173 32.97 -4.58 17.37
CA ALA A 173 32.46 -3.90 18.56
C ALA A 173 33.57 -3.46 19.55
N LEU A 174 34.78 -4.02 19.43
CA LEU A 174 35.95 -3.68 20.23
C LEU A 174 36.89 -2.69 19.53
N GLU A 175 36.59 -2.28 18.31
CA GLU A 175 37.44 -1.37 17.54
C GLU A 175 37.19 0.09 17.92
N ASP A 176 38.16 0.71 18.59
CA ASP A 176 38.10 2.08 19.08
C ASP A 176 38.57 3.11 18.04
N ASP A 177 39.39 2.70 17.05
CA ASP A 177 39.83 3.59 15.98
C ASP A 177 38.76 3.72 14.89
N ARG A 178 38.33 4.96 14.62
CA ARG A 178 37.21 5.20 13.70
C ARG A 178 37.49 4.75 12.27
N ALA A 179 38.72 4.96 11.78
CA ALA A 179 39.07 4.59 10.41
C ALA A 179 39.09 3.08 10.24
N THR A 180 39.69 2.37 11.20
CA THR A 180 39.76 0.91 11.25
C THR A 180 38.38 0.30 11.41
N TYR A 181 37.53 0.88 12.27
CA TYR A 181 36.14 0.49 12.44
C TYR A 181 35.37 0.59 11.10
N ASP A 182 35.48 1.73 10.41
CA ASP A 182 34.76 1.94 9.15
C ASP A 182 35.22 0.97 8.06
N GLU A 183 36.51 0.59 8.02
CA GLU A 183 37.03 -0.42 7.10
C GLU A 183 36.57 -1.84 7.46
N ALA A 184 36.68 -2.22 8.73
CA ALA A 184 36.21 -3.52 9.22
C ALA A 184 34.70 -3.69 9.02
N ALA A 185 33.90 -2.65 9.28
CA ALA A 185 32.46 -2.64 9.03
C ALA A 185 32.15 -2.84 7.54
N LYS A 186 32.87 -2.15 6.63
CA LYS A 186 32.71 -2.34 5.18
C LYS A 186 33.04 -3.77 4.77
N ASN A 187 34.12 -4.34 5.28
CA ASN A 187 34.54 -5.71 4.97
C ASN A 187 33.53 -6.75 5.50
N LEU A 188 33.01 -6.54 6.71
CA LEU A 188 31.96 -7.38 7.29
C LEU A 188 30.68 -7.31 6.45
N VAL A 189 30.22 -6.11 6.10
CA VAL A 189 29.03 -5.91 5.25
C VAL A 189 29.24 -6.55 3.87
N GLN A 190 30.42 -6.41 3.28
CA GLN A 190 30.74 -7.04 2.00
C GLN A 190 30.73 -8.57 2.10
N THR A 191 31.31 -9.13 3.17
CA THR A 191 31.28 -10.57 3.46
C THR A 191 29.85 -11.10 3.61
N ILE A 192 28.98 -10.37 4.31
CA ILE A 192 27.55 -10.70 4.41
C ILE A 192 26.93 -10.71 3.01
N ARG A 193 27.12 -9.62 2.25
CA ARG A 193 26.56 -9.45 0.89
C ARG A 193 26.95 -10.57 -0.06
N ASP A 194 28.21 -11.00 -0.04
CA ASP A 194 28.71 -12.07 -0.91
C ASP A 194 28.16 -13.45 -0.52
N ARG A 195 27.69 -13.62 0.73
CA ARG A 195 27.05 -14.85 1.22
C ARG A 195 25.54 -14.89 0.99
N LEU A 196 24.89 -13.76 0.71
CA LEU A 196 23.47 -13.74 0.39
C LEU A 196 23.20 -14.61 -0.85
N THR A 197 22.11 -15.36 -0.85
CA THR A 197 21.72 -16.17 -2.01
C THR A 197 20.48 -15.60 -2.68
N ASN A 198 20.13 -16.13 -3.85
CA ASN A 198 18.80 -15.89 -4.40
C ASN A 198 17.74 -16.39 -3.40
N GLN A 199 16.61 -15.71 -3.35
CA GLN A 199 15.41 -16.08 -2.60
C GLN A 199 14.29 -16.34 -3.59
N PHE A 200 13.60 -17.44 -3.39
CA PHE A 200 12.42 -17.86 -4.13
C PHE A 200 11.29 -17.96 -3.13
N TYR A 201 10.27 -17.15 -3.31
CA TYR A 201 9.03 -17.15 -2.56
C TYR A 201 7.90 -17.56 -3.50
N LEU A 202 7.11 -18.51 -3.04
CA LEU A 202 5.95 -19.05 -3.73
C LEU A 202 4.79 -19.04 -2.75
N GLU A 203 3.65 -18.53 -3.18
CA GLU A 203 2.42 -18.52 -2.41
C GLU A 203 1.29 -19.05 -3.26
N VAL A 204 0.44 -19.87 -2.66
CA VAL A 204 -0.82 -20.30 -3.26
C VAL A 204 -1.93 -19.84 -2.33
N ALA A 205 -2.89 -19.09 -2.86
CA ALA A 205 -4.03 -18.59 -2.11
C ALA A 205 -5.35 -19.09 -2.71
N LEU A 206 -6.36 -19.16 -1.85
CA LEU A 206 -7.76 -19.33 -2.21
C LEU A 206 -8.55 -18.25 -1.47
N SER A 207 -9.27 -17.45 -2.21
CA SER A 207 -9.99 -16.28 -1.71
C SER A 207 -11.45 -16.32 -2.14
N GLY A 208 -12.28 -15.62 -1.37
CA GLY A 208 -13.63 -15.26 -1.75
C GLY A 208 -13.87 -13.81 -1.39
N SER A 209 -14.26 -13.00 -2.38
CA SER A 209 -14.57 -11.59 -2.19
C SER A 209 -16.05 -11.28 -2.45
N LEU A 210 -16.55 -10.28 -1.74
CA LEU A 210 -17.80 -9.60 -2.00
C LEU A 210 -17.47 -8.14 -2.30
N GLU A 211 -17.82 -7.70 -3.50
CA GLU A 211 -17.59 -6.34 -3.98
C GLU A 211 -18.93 -5.62 -4.15
N SER A 212 -19.04 -4.39 -3.68
CA SER A 212 -20.26 -3.59 -3.68
C SER A 212 -20.01 -2.09 -3.74
N ASP A 213 -20.95 -1.38 -4.35
CA ASP A 213 -21.06 0.08 -4.32
C ASP A 213 -21.79 0.59 -3.04
N GLN A 214 -21.85 1.91 -2.80
CA GLN A 214 -22.42 2.45 -1.55
C GLN A 214 -23.94 2.27 -1.45
N ALA A 215 -24.63 2.15 -2.59
CA ALA A 215 -26.06 1.89 -2.61
C ALA A 215 -26.38 0.39 -2.48
N PHE A 216 -25.38 -0.49 -2.61
CA PHE A 216 -25.55 -1.94 -2.71
C PHE A 216 -26.51 -2.34 -3.86
N ASP A 217 -26.58 -1.53 -4.91
CA ASP A 217 -27.34 -1.84 -6.13
C ASP A 217 -26.45 -2.50 -7.19
N HIS A 218 -25.13 -2.47 -6.99
CA HIS A 218 -24.16 -3.23 -7.77
C HIS A 218 -23.37 -4.13 -6.83
N THR A 219 -23.59 -5.44 -6.90
CA THR A 219 -22.78 -6.42 -6.14
C THR A 219 -22.25 -7.52 -7.02
N GLN A 220 -21.06 -8.03 -6.71
CA GLN A 220 -20.58 -9.28 -7.30
C GLN A 220 -19.82 -10.12 -6.29
N TYR A 221 -19.87 -11.43 -6.51
CA TYR A 221 -19.10 -12.41 -5.75
C TYR A 221 -17.98 -12.94 -6.63
N VAL A 222 -16.77 -13.02 -6.06
CA VAL A 222 -15.63 -13.62 -6.71
C VAL A 222 -15.10 -14.74 -5.83
N VAL A 223 -14.82 -15.89 -6.43
CA VAL A 223 -14.06 -16.97 -5.78
C VAL A 223 -12.90 -17.30 -6.67
N ASP A 224 -11.68 -17.15 -6.16
CA ASP A 224 -10.48 -17.29 -6.97
C ASP A 224 -9.35 -18.01 -6.26
N ALA A 225 -8.45 -18.54 -7.08
CA ALA A 225 -7.23 -19.18 -6.65
C ALA A 225 -6.04 -18.45 -7.28
N GLU A 226 -5.04 -18.17 -6.45
CA GLU A 226 -3.92 -17.32 -6.83
C GLU A 226 -2.58 -18.00 -6.63
N LEU A 227 -1.60 -17.55 -7.42
CA LEU A 227 -0.21 -17.94 -7.37
C LEU A 227 0.67 -16.70 -7.24
N GLY A 228 1.17 -16.45 -6.03
CA GLY A 228 2.14 -15.41 -5.73
C GLY A 228 3.57 -15.89 -5.99
N LEU A 229 4.35 -15.10 -6.73
CA LEU A 229 5.73 -15.38 -7.10
C LEU A 229 6.62 -14.19 -6.76
N ASP A 230 7.58 -14.39 -5.85
CA ASP A 230 8.63 -13.41 -5.60
C ASP A 230 10.02 -14.04 -5.72
N LEU A 231 10.87 -13.41 -6.51
CA LEU A 231 12.22 -13.87 -6.82
C LEU A 231 13.21 -12.75 -6.57
N LYS A 232 14.03 -12.85 -5.53
CA LYS A 232 15.05 -11.83 -5.21
C LYS A 232 16.46 -12.38 -5.36
N ALA A 233 17.35 -11.66 -6.03
CA ALA A 233 18.78 -11.95 -6.07
C ALA A 233 19.55 -10.95 -5.18
N TRP A 234 19.74 -11.34 -3.92
CA TRP A 234 20.37 -10.49 -2.91
C TRP A 234 21.87 -10.26 -3.12
N ASN A 235 22.55 -11.18 -3.82
CA ASN A 235 23.95 -11.02 -4.21
C ASN A 235 24.05 -10.32 -5.58
N LYS A 236 24.70 -9.14 -5.61
CA LYS A 236 24.91 -8.34 -6.82
C LYS A 236 25.67 -9.08 -7.93
N ASN A 237 26.47 -10.09 -7.57
CA ASN A 237 27.26 -10.89 -8.50
C ASN A 237 26.47 -12.09 -9.07
N ALA A 238 25.27 -12.37 -8.58
CA ALA A 238 24.45 -13.44 -9.12
C ALA A 238 24.00 -13.12 -10.56
N THR A 239 24.00 -14.12 -11.44
CA THR A 239 23.52 -13.97 -12.82
C THR A 239 22.11 -13.38 -12.87
N LEU A 240 21.24 -13.83 -11.96
CA LEU A 240 19.86 -13.35 -11.85
C LEU A 240 19.77 -11.85 -11.52
N ALA A 241 20.67 -11.31 -10.70
CA ALA A 241 20.70 -9.87 -10.43
C ALA A 241 21.05 -9.08 -11.69
N ARG A 242 22.05 -9.54 -12.46
CA ARG A 242 22.48 -8.90 -13.71
C ARG A 242 21.43 -8.95 -14.82
N LEU A 243 20.61 -10.00 -14.83
CA LEU A 243 19.50 -10.18 -15.77
C LEU A 243 18.24 -9.41 -15.38
N ASN A 244 18.23 -8.66 -14.27
CA ASN A 244 17.08 -7.83 -13.90
C ASN A 244 16.95 -6.61 -14.83
N ILE A 245 16.39 -6.82 -16.02
CA ILE A 245 16.18 -5.80 -17.06
C ILE A 245 15.38 -4.60 -16.56
N PHE A 246 14.46 -4.82 -15.62
CA PHE A 246 13.58 -3.78 -15.07
C PHE A 246 14.33 -2.75 -14.22
N ASP A 247 15.43 -3.16 -13.58
CA ASP A 247 16.18 -2.27 -12.69
C ASP A 247 17.28 -1.47 -13.40
N TRP A 248 17.65 -1.83 -14.63
CA TRP A 248 18.74 -1.16 -15.35
C TRP A 248 18.55 0.35 -15.55
N PRO A 249 17.38 0.88 -15.94
CA PRO A 249 17.18 2.32 -16.04
C PRO A 249 17.47 3.03 -14.71
N PHE A 250 17.10 2.41 -13.59
CA PHE A 250 17.30 2.95 -12.25
C PHE A 250 18.74 2.77 -11.76
N ALA A 251 19.43 1.71 -12.17
CA ALA A 251 20.86 1.56 -11.95
C ALA A 251 21.67 2.69 -12.60
N VAL A 252 21.27 3.12 -13.80
CA VAL A 252 21.87 4.29 -14.46
C VAL A 252 21.63 5.54 -13.63
N MET A 253 20.40 5.77 -13.16
CA MET A 253 20.08 6.93 -12.33
C MET A 253 20.87 6.94 -11.01
N ARG A 254 20.95 5.80 -10.31
CA ARG A 254 21.74 5.67 -9.08
C ARG A 254 23.23 5.89 -9.32
N TYR A 255 23.76 5.44 -10.45
CA TYR A 255 25.15 5.71 -10.83
C TYR A 255 25.38 7.20 -11.11
N LEU A 256 24.51 7.84 -11.90
CA LEU A 256 24.62 9.27 -12.25
C LEU A 256 24.45 10.19 -11.04
N THR A 257 23.63 9.80 -10.06
CA THR A 257 23.38 10.56 -8.83
C THR A 257 24.38 10.25 -7.71
N GLY A 258 25.32 9.33 -7.94
CA GLY A 258 26.38 8.98 -6.98
C GLY A 258 25.94 8.04 -5.85
N VAL A 259 24.73 7.50 -5.92
CA VAL A 259 24.22 6.49 -4.96
C VAL A 259 25.01 5.19 -5.10
N ASP A 260 25.16 4.71 -6.34
CA ASP A 260 25.92 3.49 -6.64
C ASP A 260 27.27 3.89 -7.27
N LYS A 261 28.39 3.35 -6.73
CA LYS A 261 29.73 3.60 -7.28
C LYS A 261 30.01 2.89 -8.61
N GLU A 262 29.26 1.83 -8.86
CA GLU A 262 29.38 0.96 -10.03
C GLU A 262 27.99 0.86 -10.68
N LEU A 263 27.94 0.89 -12.01
CA LEU A 263 26.70 0.66 -12.73
C LEU A 263 26.29 -0.81 -12.61
N SER A 264 25.33 -1.12 -11.74
CA SER A 264 24.85 -2.48 -11.53
C SER A 264 23.37 -2.51 -11.12
N PRO A 265 22.55 -3.37 -11.72
CA PRO A 265 21.17 -3.57 -11.30
C PRO A 265 21.12 -4.27 -9.93
N ARG A 266 20.05 -4.00 -9.19
CA ARG A 266 19.72 -4.63 -7.91
C ARG A 266 18.81 -5.83 -8.18
N GLY A 267 19.31 -7.02 -7.90
CA GLY A 267 18.52 -8.25 -7.97
C GLY A 267 17.42 -8.35 -6.92
N SER A 268 17.47 -7.55 -5.85
CA SER A 268 16.38 -7.41 -4.87
C SER A 268 15.15 -6.70 -5.41
N ASN A 269 15.26 -6.05 -6.58
CA ASN A 269 14.20 -5.26 -7.18
C ASN A 269 13.57 -5.98 -8.37
N ILE A 270 13.73 -7.30 -8.51
CA ILE A 270 12.98 -8.04 -9.54
C ILE A 270 11.49 -7.89 -9.22
N PRO A 271 10.62 -7.62 -10.22
CA PRO A 271 9.19 -7.51 -9.99
C PRO A 271 8.62 -8.75 -9.29
N THR A 272 7.68 -8.52 -8.38
CA THR A 272 6.83 -9.57 -7.83
C THR A 272 5.66 -9.78 -8.79
N ALA A 273 5.14 -10.99 -8.90
CA ALA A 273 4.00 -11.31 -9.75
C ALA A 273 2.94 -12.11 -8.98
N LEU A 274 1.69 -11.86 -9.31
CA LEU A 274 0.52 -12.60 -8.86
C LEU A 274 -0.26 -13.04 -10.09
N ILE A 275 -0.68 -14.31 -10.11
CA ILE A 275 -1.49 -14.88 -11.19
C ILE A 275 -2.73 -15.50 -10.56
N GLY A 276 -3.90 -15.06 -10.97
CA GLY A 276 -5.18 -15.52 -10.44
C GLY A 276 -6.04 -16.20 -11.51
N ILE A 277 -6.87 -17.14 -11.07
CA ILE A 277 -8.02 -17.61 -11.83
C ILE A 277 -9.23 -17.72 -10.90
N GLY A 278 -10.32 -17.05 -11.26
CA GLY A 278 -11.53 -17.00 -10.45
C GLY A 278 -12.80 -17.18 -11.26
N VAL A 279 -13.88 -17.48 -10.56
CA VAL A 279 -15.25 -17.42 -11.08
C VAL A 279 -15.89 -16.15 -10.56
N VAL A 280 -16.47 -15.38 -11.46
CA VAL A 280 -17.20 -14.15 -11.15
C VAL A 280 -18.68 -14.39 -11.40
N ASP A 281 -19.51 -14.10 -10.40
CA ASP A 281 -20.96 -14.11 -10.54
C ASP A 281 -21.48 -12.68 -10.75
N PRO A 282 -21.91 -12.31 -11.97
CA PRO A 282 -22.38 -10.96 -12.27
C PRO A 282 -23.88 -10.76 -12.05
N SER A 283 -24.60 -11.73 -11.45
CA SER A 283 -26.07 -11.74 -11.45
C SER A 283 -26.72 -10.47 -10.90
N ASP A 284 -26.03 -9.76 -10.00
CA ASP A 284 -26.49 -8.51 -9.37
C ASP A 284 -25.73 -7.27 -9.90
N ASN A 285 -25.26 -7.33 -11.16
CA ASN A 285 -24.62 -6.23 -11.86
C ASN A 285 -25.52 -5.69 -12.99
N PRO A 286 -26.24 -4.56 -12.78
CA PRO A 286 -27.14 -3.96 -13.76
C PRO A 286 -26.52 -3.71 -15.15
N VAL A 287 -25.23 -3.36 -15.22
CA VAL A 287 -24.53 -3.15 -16.49
C VAL A 287 -24.42 -4.46 -17.26
N ARG A 288 -24.06 -5.56 -16.57
CA ARG A 288 -23.96 -6.89 -17.15
C ARG A 288 -25.34 -7.45 -17.52
N GLU A 289 -26.33 -7.25 -16.67
CA GLU A 289 -27.73 -7.60 -16.94
C GLU A 289 -28.24 -6.91 -18.22
N SER A 290 -27.94 -5.61 -18.41
CA SER A 290 -28.34 -4.86 -19.61
C SER A 290 -27.74 -5.40 -20.91
N LEU A 291 -26.61 -6.12 -20.81
CA LEU A 291 -25.92 -6.78 -21.91
C LEU A 291 -26.26 -8.27 -22.02
N GLY A 292 -27.16 -8.79 -21.16
CA GLY A 292 -27.61 -10.17 -21.14
C GLY A 292 -26.61 -11.16 -20.53
N GLU A 293 -25.63 -10.68 -19.78
CA GLU A 293 -24.61 -11.50 -19.12
C GLU A 293 -24.98 -11.75 -17.66
N LEU A 294 -25.71 -12.84 -17.41
CA LEU A 294 -26.14 -13.24 -16.05
C LEU A 294 -25.46 -14.53 -15.59
N ASP A 295 -24.80 -15.25 -16.49
CA ASP A 295 -24.16 -16.52 -16.16
C ASP A 295 -22.77 -16.25 -15.54
N PRO A 296 -22.38 -17.01 -14.50
CA PRO A 296 -21.03 -16.95 -13.96
C PRO A 296 -19.98 -17.28 -15.02
N TYR A 297 -18.88 -16.54 -15.02
CA TYR A 297 -17.78 -16.71 -15.97
C TYR A 297 -16.44 -16.82 -15.26
N TRP A 298 -15.46 -17.39 -15.97
CA TRP A 298 -14.10 -17.49 -15.45
C TRP A 298 -13.31 -16.22 -15.78
N ARG A 299 -12.46 -15.75 -14.89
CA ARG A 299 -11.58 -14.61 -15.09
C ARG A 299 -10.14 -15.01 -14.76
N ILE A 300 -9.21 -14.70 -15.65
CA ILE A 300 -7.77 -14.78 -15.36
C ILE A 300 -7.29 -13.40 -14.96
N MET A 301 -6.41 -13.36 -13.94
CA MET A 301 -5.73 -12.16 -13.48
C MET A 301 -4.22 -12.33 -13.61
N PHE A 302 -3.53 -11.25 -13.96
CA PHE A 302 -2.10 -11.10 -13.78
C PHE A 302 -1.81 -9.74 -13.16
N GLU A 303 -1.12 -9.71 -12.03
CA GLU A 303 -0.62 -8.50 -11.41
C GLU A 303 0.91 -8.56 -11.27
N THR A 304 1.58 -7.44 -11.46
CA THR A 304 3.01 -7.33 -11.15
C THR A 304 3.36 -5.97 -10.58
N ALA A 305 4.10 -6.00 -9.47
CA ALA A 305 4.55 -4.82 -8.76
C ALA A 305 6.09 -4.72 -8.79
N PHE A 306 6.59 -3.52 -8.98
CA PHE A 306 8.02 -3.22 -9.05
C PHE A 306 8.37 -1.97 -8.25
N LYS A 307 9.49 -2.01 -7.53
CA LYS A 307 10.01 -0.88 -6.77
C LYS A 307 11.53 -0.82 -6.88
N SER A 308 12.05 0.36 -7.19
CA SER A 308 13.48 0.60 -7.29
C SER A 308 13.87 1.96 -6.74
N LEU A 309 15.04 2.03 -6.08
CA LEU A 309 15.64 3.29 -5.67
C LEU A 309 16.15 4.02 -6.91
N VAL A 310 15.74 5.28 -7.10
CA VAL A 310 16.18 6.15 -8.20
C VAL A 310 17.39 6.96 -7.76
N MET A 311 17.27 7.62 -6.61
CA MET A 311 18.31 8.47 -6.05
C MET A 311 18.15 8.62 -4.53
N GLU A 312 19.23 9.04 -3.87
CA GLU A 312 19.26 9.29 -2.43
C GLU A 312 20.02 10.59 -2.18
N THR A 313 19.47 11.39 -1.28
CA THR A 313 20.08 12.62 -0.76
C THR A 313 20.24 12.48 0.75
N THR A 314 20.85 13.47 1.41
CA THR A 314 20.96 13.49 2.87
C THR A 314 19.61 13.54 3.59
N GLU A 315 18.56 14.04 2.93
CA GLU A 315 17.25 14.30 3.55
C GLU A 315 16.17 13.30 3.10
N THR A 316 16.32 12.71 1.92
CA THR A 316 15.29 11.82 1.36
C THR A 316 15.84 10.83 0.33
N SER A 317 15.15 9.69 0.21
CA SER A 317 15.33 8.70 -0.83
C SER A 317 14.14 8.73 -1.79
N ILE A 318 14.39 8.77 -3.09
CA ILE A 318 13.35 8.75 -4.12
C ILE A 318 13.29 7.37 -4.75
N PHE A 319 12.11 6.77 -4.73
CA PHE A 319 11.83 5.46 -5.31
C PHE A 319 10.92 5.60 -6.53
N PHE A 320 11.21 4.84 -7.57
CA PHE A 320 10.25 4.51 -8.59
C PHE A 320 9.44 3.30 -8.13
N GLN A 321 8.13 3.37 -8.30
CA GLN A 321 7.20 2.30 -8.00
C GLN A 321 6.28 2.14 -9.20
N SER A 322 5.94 0.91 -9.55
CA SER A 322 4.92 0.65 -10.56
C SER A 322 4.12 -0.58 -10.22
N ASP A 323 2.88 -0.56 -10.66
CA ASP A 323 1.92 -1.64 -10.56
C ASP A 323 1.26 -1.85 -11.92
N PHE A 324 1.10 -3.09 -12.35
CA PHE A 324 0.42 -3.44 -13.58
C PHE A 324 -0.54 -4.59 -13.30
N ARG A 325 -1.80 -4.40 -13.67
CA ARG A 325 -2.88 -5.38 -13.52
C ARG A 325 -3.49 -5.66 -14.86
N PHE A 326 -3.75 -6.93 -15.14
CA PHE A 326 -4.41 -7.40 -16.34
C PHE A 326 -5.48 -8.43 -15.98
N TYR A 327 -6.67 -8.28 -16.53
CA TYR A 327 -7.77 -9.20 -16.36
C TYR A 327 -8.29 -9.65 -17.72
N LYS A 328 -8.60 -10.94 -17.85
CA LYS A 328 -9.28 -11.50 -19.02
C LYS A 328 -10.45 -12.36 -18.61
N GLU A 329 -11.63 -12.03 -19.10
CA GLU A 329 -12.85 -12.79 -18.87
C GLU A 329 -12.99 -13.87 -19.94
N LEU A 330 -12.95 -15.11 -19.48
CA LEU A 330 -13.10 -16.30 -20.30
C LEU A 330 -14.58 -16.63 -20.44
N GLY A 331 -15.04 -16.78 -21.68
CA GLY A 331 -16.43 -17.17 -21.94
C GLY A 331 -17.42 -16.01 -22.02
N ALA A 332 -16.98 -14.76 -21.84
CA ALA A 332 -17.81 -13.57 -22.01
C ALA A 332 -18.63 -13.61 -23.33
N SER A 333 -19.89 -13.18 -23.29
CA SER A 333 -20.75 -13.12 -24.48
C SER A 333 -20.20 -12.22 -25.57
N SER A 334 -20.75 -12.35 -26.79
CA SER A 334 -20.39 -11.45 -27.89
C SER A 334 -20.69 -9.99 -27.56
N ALA A 335 -21.77 -9.70 -26.81
CA ALA A 335 -22.11 -8.34 -26.41
C ALA A 335 -21.02 -7.69 -25.51
N ILE A 336 -20.51 -8.44 -24.53
CA ILE A 336 -19.42 -8.00 -23.65
C ILE A 336 -18.13 -7.80 -24.45
N LYS A 337 -17.80 -8.75 -25.35
CA LYS A 337 -16.62 -8.65 -26.22
C LYS A 337 -16.68 -7.48 -27.19
N ASP A 338 -17.83 -7.28 -27.83
CA ASP A 338 -18.06 -6.18 -28.79
C ASP A 338 -17.99 -4.81 -28.09
N ALA A 339 -18.29 -4.77 -26.79
CA ALA A 339 -18.12 -3.59 -25.94
C ALA A 339 -16.68 -3.44 -25.37
N ASN A 340 -15.75 -4.33 -25.72
CA ASN A 340 -14.40 -4.44 -25.14
C ASN A 340 -14.42 -4.53 -23.60
N ARG A 341 -15.36 -5.30 -23.05
CA ARG A 341 -15.57 -5.49 -21.60
C ARG A 341 -15.09 -6.86 -21.10
N ASP A 342 -14.28 -7.56 -21.89
CA ASP A 342 -13.72 -8.87 -21.53
C ASP A 342 -12.19 -8.87 -21.34
N ASP A 343 -11.52 -7.74 -21.58
CA ASP A 343 -10.14 -7.49 -21.16
C ASP A 343 -9.97 -6.11 -20.54
N PHE A 344 -9.14 -6.09 -19.51
CA PHE A 344 -8.86 -4.91 -18.70
C PHE A 344 -7.36 -4.87 -18.43
N ALA A 345 -6.77 -3.70 -18.56
CA ALA A 345 -5.37 -3.47 -18.25
C ALA A 345 -5.28 -2.14 -17.53
N TYR A 346 -4.61 -2.13 -16.38
CA TYR A 346 -4.40 -0.96 -15.56
C TYR A 346 -2.93 -0.87 -15.20
N PHE A 347 -2.36 0.32 -15.34
CA PHE A 347 -0.96 0.57 -15.06
C PHE A 347 -0.81 1.82 -14.21
N VAL A 348 -0.02 1.73 -13.14
CA VAL A 348 0.37 2.84 -12.30
C VAL A 348 1.88 2.94 -12.25
N ALA A 349 2.42 4.15 -12.33
CA ALA A 349 3.81 4.44 -12.06
C ALA A 349 3.92 5.67 -11.15
N ALA A 350 4.83 5.65 -10.20
CA ALA A 350 5.03 6.74 -9.25
C ALA A 350 6.51 6.97 -8.94
N LEU A 351 6.87 8.24 -8.79
CA LEU A 351 8.08 8.65 -8.08
C LEU A 351 7.68 9.09 -6.68
N ALA A 352 8.12 8.35 -5.68
CA ALA A 352 7.76 8.57 -4.28
C ALA A 352 9.01 8.81 -3.43
N ALA A 353 9.04 9.94 -2.73
CA ALA A 353 10.07 10.30 -1.78
C ALA A 353 9.78 9.70 -0.39
N SER A 354 10.83 9.38 0.35
CA SER A 354 10.74 8.80 1.71
C SER A 354 10.07 9.74 2.73
N ASN A 355 9.98 11.03 2.42
CA ASN A 355 9.31 12.03 3.25
C ASN A 355 7.80 12.13 2.99
N GLY A 356 7.25 11.33 2.07
CA GLY A 356 5.83 11.28 1.76
C GLY A 356 5.42 11.94 0.45
N LEU A 357 6.23 12.85 -0.12
CA LEU A 357 5.91 13.47 -1.41
C LEU A 357 5.91 12.43 -2.54
N TYR A 358 4.91 12.46 -3.41
CA TYR A 358 4.91 11.61 -4.61
C TYR A 358 4.29 12.30 -5.81
N PHE A 359 4.71 11.85 -6.99
CA PHE A 359 4.09 12.14 -8.27
C PHE A 359 3.78 10.81 -8.94
N SER A 360 2.54 10.59 -9.34
CA SER A 360 2.09 9.36 -9.99
C SER A 360 1.35 9.64 -11.30
N TYR A 361 1.39 8.63 -12.16
CA TYR A 361 0.63 8.52 -13.39
C TYR A 361 -0.06 7.16 -13.39
N SER A 362 -1.34 7.13 -13.71
CA SER A 362 -2.08 5.90 -13.94
C SER A 362 -2.79 5.94 -15.29
N THR A 363 -2.97 4.77 -15.90
CA THR A 363 -3.73 4.62 -17.13
C THR A 363 -4.38 3.26 -17.27
N GLY A 364 -5.50 3.23 -17.97
CA GLY A 364 -6.21 2.00 -18.32
C GLY A 364 -7.53 1.92 -17.58
N LYS A 365 -7.99 0.69 -17.32
CA LYS A 365 -9.28 0.43 -16.69
C LYS A 365 -9.25 -0.87 -15.89
N LEU A 366 -10.03 -0.89 -14.81
CA LEU A 366 -10.35 -2.06 -14.01
C LEU A 366 -11.70 -2.67 -14.43
N PRO A 367 -12.05 -3.89 -13.95
CA PRO A 367 -13.28 -4.58 -14.36
C PRO A 367 -14.60 -3.80 -14.18
N PHE A 368 -14.66 -2.85 -13.25
CA PHE A 368 -15.84 -2.00 -13.00
C PHE A 368 -15.80 -0.63 -13.66
N ASP A 369 -14.65 -0.26 -14.23
CA ASP A 369 -14.49 1.06 -14.80
C ASP A 369 -15.27 1.14 -16.11
N ALA A 370 -16.01 2.23 -16.28
CA ALA A 370 -16.77 2.47 -17.49
C ALA A 370 -15.84 2.84 -18.65
N GLU A 371 -14.73 3.52 -18.42
CA GLU A 371 -13.85 3.99 -19.50
C GLU A 371 -12.38 3.81 -19.12
N ASN A 372 -11.50 4.07 -20.09
CA ASN A 372 -10.06 4.11 -19.83
C ASN A 372 -9.69 5.51 -19.36
N ASP A 373 -9.08 5.59 -18.18
CA ASP A 373 -8.65 6.87 -17.64
C ASP A 373 -7.15 7.09 -17.79
N GLN A 374 -6.77 8.36 -17.68
CA GLN A 374 -5.39 8.81 -17.55
C GLN A 374 -5.33 9.86 -16.46
N VAL A 375 -4.72 9.50 -15.33
CA VAL A 375 -4.67 10.38 -14.16
C VAL A 375 -3.22 10.72 -13.85
N TYR A 376 -2.98 12.01 -13.60
CA TYR A 376 -1.72 12.50 -13.04
C TYR A 376 -2.02 13.02 -11.64
N GLU A 377 -1.22 12.60 -10.68
CA GLU A 377 -1.44 12.96 -9.28
C GLU A 377 -0.13 13.44 -8.66
N LEU A 378 -0.22 14.51 -7.89
CA LEU A 378 0.85 15.04 -7.06
C LEU A 378 0.30 15.13 -5.64
N GLY A 379 0.91 14.44 -4.71
CA GLY A 379 0.37 14.32 -3.36
C GLY A 379 1.42 14.11 -2.28
N PHE A 380 0.94 13.97 -1.05
CA PHE A 380 1.77 13.76 0.13
C PHE A 380 1.16 12.65 1.01
N LYS A 381 1.88 11.53 1.18
CA LYS A 381 1.50 10.40 2.02
C LYS A 381 2.17 10.48 3.38
N MET A 382 1.37 10.53 4.46
CA MET A 382 1.89 10.41 5.83
C MET A 382 1.88 8.94 6.24
N ASN A 383 3.05 8.40 6.59
CA ASN A 383 3.18 7.05 7.15
C ASN A 383 3.28 7.17 8.68
N PHE A 384 2.47 6.41 9.43
CA PHE A 384 2.37 6.47 10.90
C PHE A 384 3.08 5.33 11.62
#